data_AF-A0A8J6FCD9-F1
#
_entry.id   AF-A0A8J6FCD9-F1
#
_cell.length_a   1.000
_cell.length_b   1.000
_cell.length_c   1.000
_cell.angle_alpha   90.00
_cell.angle_beta   90.00
_cell.angle_gamma   90.00
#
_symmetry.space_group_name_H-M   'P 1'
#
loop_
_entity.id
_entity.type
_entity.pdbx_description
1 polymer ?
#
loop_
_entity_poly.entity_id
_entity_poly.type
_entity_poly.pdbx_seq_one_letter_code
_entity_poly.pdbx_strand_id
1 'polypeptide(L)'
;MDRRHLLGVCCFLALALPGSLLASRICPDLITDSCLCTVERSKGLGRQKLIKVLCNGGELVETLLPTLLPNQTVALILSNNKISLVKNRSFLGLYSLEKL
;
A
#
# COMPACT_ATOMS: atom_id res chain seq x y z
N MET A 1 40.90 -18.99 -12.39
CA MET A 1 40.63 -18.23 -13.63
C MET A 1 39.52 -19.01 -14.33
N ASP A 2 38.30 -18.48 -14.51
CA ASP A 2 38.01 -17.39 -15.44
C ASP A 2 36.84 -16.47 -14.99
N ARG A 3 37.19 -15.19 -14.80
CA ARG A 3 36.31 -14.06 -14.41
C ARG A 3 35.59 -13.43 -15.62
N ARG A 4 35.10 -14.23 -16.58
CA ARG A 4 34.58 -13.71 -17.87
C ARG A 4 33.07 -13.89 -18.07
N HIS A 5 32.40 -14.72 -17.26
CA HIS A 5 30.93 -14.83 -17.27
C HIS A 5 30.21 -13.78 -16.40
N LEU A 6 30.97 -12.95 -15.67
CA LEU A 6 30.42 -11.94 -14.74
C LEU A 6 29.98 -10.63 -15.44
N LEU A 7 30.16 -10.50 -16.75
CA LEU A 7 29.97 -9.24 -17.49
C LEU A 7 28.77 -9.21 -18.45
N GLY A 8 28.03 -10.32 -18.63
CA GLY A 8 27.00 -10.43 -19.68
C GLY A 8 25.54 -10.29 -19.26
N VAL A 9 25.20 -10.48 -17.98
CA VAL A 9 23.79 -10.64 -17.54
C VAL A 9 23.51 -9.90 -16.22
N CYS A 10 23.96 -8.64 -16.12
CA CYS A 10 23.57 -7.75 -15.01
C CYS A 10 23.12 -6.36 -15.48
N CYS A 11 23.10 -6.12 -16.80
CA CYS A 11 22.77 -4.81 -17.39
C CYS A 11 21.31 -4.65 -17.82
N PHE A 12 20.42 -5.58 -17.49
CA PHE A 12 19.00 -5.43 -17.83
C PHE A 12 18.19 -5.09 -16.59
N LEU A 13 17.85 -3.80 -16.53
CA LEU A 13 16.70 -3.24 -15.82
C LEU A 13 16.95 -2.89 -14.34
N ALA A 14 17.99 -2.09 -14.11
CA ALA A 14 17.89 -0.99 -13.16
C ALA A 14 16.84 0.02 -13.67
N LEU A 15 15.55 -0.35 -13.60
CA LEU A 15 14.47 0.63 -13.76
C LEU A 15 14.36 1.38 -12.44
N ALA A 16 14.76 2.63 -12.49
CA ALA A 16 14.71 3.58 -11.39
C ALA A 16 13.34 3.54 -10.68
N LEU A 17 13.36 3.37 -9.36
CA LEU A 17 12.29 3.85 -8.47
C LEU A 17 12.75 5.17 -7.80
N PRO A 18 12.67 6.33 -8.47
CA PRO A 18 12.81 7.61 -7.80
C PRO A 18 11.47 7.92 -7.11
N GLY A 19 11.19 7.23 -5.99
CA GLY A 19 9.92 7.39 -5.27
C GLY A 19 9.97 7.11 -3.77
N SER A 20 10.95 6.34 -3.30
CA SER A 20 10.93 5.73 -1.97
C SER A 20 11.07 6.73 -0.81
N LEU A 21 11.68 7.90 -1.04
CA LEU A 21 11.96 8.87 0.03
C LEU A 21 10.81 9.84 0.34
N LEU A 22 9.87 10.06 -0.60
CA LEU A 22 8.69 10.90 -0.37
C LEU A 22 7.44 10.10 0.00
N ALA A 23 7.42 8.80 -0.30
CA ALA A 23 6.33 7.89 0.06
C ALA A 23 6.31 7.55 1.56
N SER A 24 7.48 7.52 2.20
CA SER A 24 7.66 7.14 3.62
C SER A 24 6.95 8.09 4.62
N ARG A 25 6.66 9.34 4.27
CA ARG A 25 5.85 10.22 5.14
C ARG A 25 4.34 10.07 4.97
N ILE A 26 3.90 9.51 3.85
CA ILE A 26 2.49 9.44 3.45
C ILE A 26 1.91 8.06 3.79
N CYS A 27 2.74 7.03 3.61
CA CYS A 27 2.49 5.67 4.05
C CYS A 27 3.44 5.37 5.21
N PRO A 28 2.94 5.34 6.47
CA PRO A 28 3.70 4.70 7.54
C PRO A 28 3.84 3.21 7.22
N ASP A 29 4.87 2.58 7.77
CA ASP A 29 5.00 1.13 7.72
C ASP A 29 3.76 0.54 8.41
N LEU A 30 2.89 -0.13 7.65
CA LEU A 30 1.70 -0.73 8.22
C LEU A 30 2.17 -1.86 9.14
N ILE A 31 1.58 -1.91 10.34
CA ILE A 31 1.92 -2.89 11.39
C ILE A 31 1.64 -4.35 10.95
N THR A 32 1.07 -4.57 9.77
CA THR A 32 0.72 -5.89 9.25
C THR A 32 1.44 -6.14 7.93
N ASP A 33 2.33 -7.12 7.90
CA ASP A 33 3.18 -7.50 6.75
C ASP A 33 2.38 -7.86 5.48
N SER A 34 1.10 -8.21 5.62
CA SER A 34 0.19 -8.52 4.51
C SER A 34 -0.47 -7.28 3.90
N CYS A 35 -0.20 -6.08 4.42
CA CYS A 35 -0.83 -4.84 4.00
C CYS A 35 0.18 -3.93 3.29
N LEU A 36 -0.15 -3.54 2.06
CA LEU A 36 0.65 -2.65 1.24
C LEU A 36 -0.04 -1.29 1.14
N CYS A 37 0.68 -0.23 1.47
CA CYS A 37 0.24 1.14 1.23
C CYS A 37 0.89 1.67 -0.05
N THR A 38 0.06 2.11 -0.99
CA THR A 38 0.50 2.70 -2.25
C THR A 38 -0.01 4.13 -2.38
N VAL A 39 0.87 5.00 -2.84
CA VAL A 39 0.52 6.38 -3.17
C VAL A 39 0.40 6.48 -4.68
N GLU A 40 -0.82 6.58 -5.17
CA GLU A 40 -1.12 6.82 -6.57
C GLU A 40 -1.34 8.32 -6.84
N ARG A 41 -1.27 8.71 -8.11
CA ARG A 41 -1.69 10.04 -8.54
C ARG A 41 -3.05 9.94 -9.22
N SER A 42 -3.94 10.86 -8.85
CA SER A 42 -5.22 11.07 -9.51
C SER A 42 -5.03 11.18 -11.03
N LYS A 43 -5.90 10.49 -11.79
CA LYS A 43 -5.98 10.64 -13.25
C LYS A 43 -6.81 11.88 -13.56
N GLY A 44 -6.15 13.02 -13.76
CA GLY A 44 -6.81 14.28 -14.13
C GLY A 44 -5.85 15.48 -14.06
N LEU A 45 -6.33 16.66 -14.47
CA LEU A 45 -5.57 17.92 -14.38
C LEU A 45 -5.23 18.33 -12.92
N GLY A 46 -5.90 17.72 -11.93
CA GLY A 46 -5.56 17.84 -10.51
C GLY A 46 -4.60 16.73 -10.07
N ARG A 47 -3.32 17.03 -9.91
CA ARG A 47 -2.28 16.09 -9.44
C ARG A 47 -2.38 15.83 -7.92
N GLN A 48 -3.53 15.37 -7.45
CA GLN A 48 -3.71 14.95 -6.06
C GLN A 48 -3.11 13.56 -5.86
N LYS A 49 -2.44 13.36 -4.72
CA LYS A 49 -1.94 12.07 -4.28
C LYS A 49 -3.09 11.33 -3.61
N LEU A 50 -3.37 10.11 -4.07
CA LEU A 50 -4.40 9.23 -3.56
C LEU A 50 -3.73 8.07 -2.85
N ILE A 51 -4.16 7.75 -1.63
CA ILE A 51 -3.59 6.64 -0.87
C ILE A 51 -4.50 5.43 -1.01
N LYS A 52 -3.92 4.28 -1.33
CA LYS A 52 -4.62 3.00 -1.33
C LYS A 52 -3.92 2.05 -0.40
N VAL A 53 -4.69 1.30 0.38
CA VAL A 53 -4.17 0.26 1.25
C VAL A 53 -4.77 -1.08 0.80
N LEU A 54 -3.90 -2.04 0.52
CA LEU A 54 -4.27 -3.39 0.11
C LEU A 54 -3.77 -4.38 1.15
N CYS A 55 -4.67 -5.02 1.87
CA CYS A 55 -4.37 -6.14 2.75
C CYS A 55 -4.80 -7.43 2.08
N ASN A 56 -3.85 -8.28 1.71
CA ASN A 56 -4.11 -9.52 1.00
C ASN A 56 -3.50 -10.72 1.71
N GLY A 57 -4.32 -11.70 2.11
CA GLY A 57 -3.81 -12.96 2.66
C GLY A 57 -3.25 -12.86 4.08
N GLY A 58 -3.63 -11.84 4.85
CA GLY A 58 -3.13 -11.59 6.21
C GLY A 58 -3.82 -12.37 7.32
N GLU A 59 -4.79 -13.21 6.98
CA GLU A 59 -5.69 -13.87 7.94
C GLU A 59 -6.33 -12.90 8.94
N LEU A 60 -6.53 -11.62 8.56
CA LEU A 60 -7.16 -10.62 9.41
C LEU A 60 -8.52 -11.15 9.88
N VAL A 61 -8.68 -11.34 11.18
CA VAL A 61 -9.94 -11.83 11.80
C VAL A 61 -10.90 -10.66 12.04
N GLU A 62 -10.34 -9.47 12.28
CA GLU A 62 -11.05 -8.19 12.37
C GLU A 62 -10.44 -7.18 11.38
N THR A 63 -11.19 -6.13 11.05
CA THR A 63 -10.69 -5.03 10.21
C THR A 63 -9.58 -4.24 10.90
N LEU A 64 -8.69 -3.63 10.13
CA LEU A 64 -7.67 -2.72 10.67
C LEU A 64 -8.30 -1.53 11.40
N LEU A 65 -7.63 -1.07 12.46
CA LEU A 65 -8.03 0.13 13.17
C LEU A 65 -7.83 1.37 12.26
N PRO A 66 -8.84 2.23 12.06
CA PRO A 66 -8.75 3.40 11.18
C PRO A 66 -7.59 4.34 11.48
N THR A 67 -7.17 4.44 12.74
CA THR A 67 -6.06 5.30 13.17
C THR A 67 -4.70 4.84 12.66
N LEU A 68 -4.60 3.58 12.20
CA LEU A 68 -3.38 3.03 11.59
C LEU A 68 -3.30 3.33 10.09
N LEU A 69 -4.41 3.80 9.50
CA LEU A 69 -4.49 4.13 8.10
C LEU A 69 -4.30 5.64 7.91
N PRO A 70 -3.63 6.08 6.83
CA PRO A 70 -3.57 7.48 6.49
C PRO A 70 -4.96 8.08 6.28
N ASN A 71 -5.20 9.30 6.78
CA ASN A 71 -6.50 9.96 6.68
C ASN A 71 -6.96 10.16 5.21
N GLN A 72 -6.01 10.30 4.28
CA GLN A 72 -6.26 10.43 2.83
C GLN A 72 -6.41 9.08 2.09
N THR A 73 -6.66 7.98 2.81
CA THR A 73 -6.93 6.67 2.20
C THR A 73 -8.25 6.72 1.43
N VAL A 74 -8.17 6.58 0.11
CA VAL A 74 -9.34 6.56 -0.78
C VAL A 74 -9.85 5.16 -1.07
N ALA A 75 -8.97 4.16 -0.98
CA ALA A 75 -9.34 2.76 -1.15
C ALA A 75 -8.69 1.90 -0.09
N LEU A 76 -9.49 1.09 0.60
CA LEU A 76 -9.05 0.04 1.51
C LEU A 76 -9.51 -1.30 0.95
N ILE A 77 -8.60 -2.18 0.58
CA ILE A 77 -8.93 -3.47 -0.04
C ILE A 77 -8.54 -4.58 0.92
N LEU A 78 -9.51 -5.37 1.39
CA LEU A 78 -9.31 -6.44 2.37
C LEU A 78 -9.50 -7.84 1.73
N SER A 79 -8.78 -8.15 0.66
CA SER A 79 -8.95 -9.39 -0.10
C SER A 79 -8.31 -10.61 0.58
N ASN A 80 -8.90 -11.79 0.40
CA ASN A 80 -8.37 -13.07 0.89
C ASN A 80 -8.00 -13.06 2.38
N ASN A 81 -8.79 -12.36 3.21
CA ASN A 81 -8.65 -12.39 4.66
C ASN A 81 -9.73 -13.28 5.28
N LYS A 82 -9.57 -13.61 6.58
CA LYS A 82 -10.51 -14.44 7.35
C LYS A 82 -11.43 -13.57 8.22
N ILE A 83 -11.83 -12.39 7.71
CA ILE A 83 -12.60 -11.42 8.50
C ILE A 83 -13.97 -12.03 8.79
N SER A 84 -14.19 -12.43 10.04
CA SER A 84 -15.44 -13.04 10.49
C SER A 84 -16.39 -12.02 11.13
N LEU A 85 -15.85 -10.87 11.56
CA LEU A 85 -16.61 -9.83 12.23
C LEU A 85 -16.18 -8.45 11.74
N VAL A 86 -17.15 -7.65 11.32
CA VAL A 86 -16.98 -6.21 11.08
C VAL A 86 -17.79 -5.47 12.13
N LYS A 87 -17.11 -4.76 13.02
CA LYS A 87 -17.77 -3.98 14.07
C LYS A 87 -18.43 -2.73 13.49
N ASN A 88 -19.51 -2.27 14.09
CA ASN A 88 -20.06 -0.97 13.76
C ASN A 88 -18.98 0.10 13.93
N ARG A 89 -18.88 1.02 12.97
CA ARG A 89 -17.86 2.09 12.95
C ARG A 89 -16.41 1.60 12.76
N SER A 90 -16.20 0.40 12.21
CA SER A 90 -14.86 -0.13 11.87
C SER A 90 -14.03 0.76 10.94
N PHE A 91 -14.67 1.63 10.16
CA PHE A 91 -14.02 2.55 9.21
C PHE A 91 -14.21 4.03 9.59
N LEU A 92 -14.68 4.30 10.81
CA LEU A 92 -14.93 5.66 11.26
C LEU A 92 -13.62 6.45 11.36
N GLY A 93 -13.59 7.63 10.73
CA GLY A 93 -12.41 8.48 10.65
C GLY A 93 -11.67 8.41 9.32
N LEU A 94 -12.02 7.48 8.42
CA LEU A 94 -11.52 7.44 7.04
C LEU A 94 -12.41 8.32 6.14
N TYR A 95 -12.31 9.64 6.30
CA TYR A 95 -13.21 10.58 5.62
C TYR A 95 -13.05 10.62 4.10
N SER A 96 -11.88 10.23 3.59
CA SER A 96 -11.60 10.16 2.15
C SER A 96 -11.92 8.80 1.53
N LEU A 97 -12.42 7.83 2.30
CA LEU A 97 -12.65 6.47 1.80
C LEU A 97 -13.82 6.44 0.80
N GLU A 98 -13.51 6.08 -0.44
CA GLU A 98 -14.48 5.95 -1.54
C GLU A 98 -14.74 4.48 -1.88
N LYS A 99 -13.76 3.59 -1.62
CA LYS A 99 -13.81 2.18 -1.98
C LYS A 99 -13.37 1.27 -0.84
N LEU A 100 -14.16 0.21 -0.62
CA LEU A 100 -13.91 -0.91 0.29
C LEU A 100 -14.05 -2.24 -0.48
#